data_AF-A0A7X8F3S0-F1
#
_entry.id   AF-A0A7X8F3S0-F1
#
_cell.length_a   1.000
_cell.length_b   1.000
_cell.length_c   1.000
_cell.angle_alpha   90.00
_cell.angle_beta   90.00
_cell.angle_gamma   90.00
#
_symmetry.space_group_name_H-M   'P 1'
#
loop_
_entity.id
_entity.type
_entity.pdbx_description
1 polymer ?
#
loop_
_entity_poly.entity_id
_entity_poly.type
_entity_poly.pdbx_seq_one_letter_code
_entity_poly.pdbx_strand_id
1 'polypeptide(L)'
;MAKGRKSAKQLYNYFASKNPKGDLQRAWILAQLYVEECAYEGVNSDLAFVQMCHETGFLNFGNLVTPDMNNFCGLGSISKASPGHRFATEREGVIAHVQHLHAYGSTGTLGGTLIDPRYKYVQPRGKAKTLAGLTGTWATDPNYDRKIYSLMKELARF
;
A
#
# COMPACT_ATOMS: atom_id res chain seq x y z
N MET A 1 -13.64 2.17 -1.77
CA MET A 1 -13.69 0.92 -2.58
C MET A 1 -13.94 1.30 -4.02
N ALA A 2 -12.98 1.03 -4.91
CA ALA A 2 -13.08 1.31 -6.34
C ALA A 2 -12.04 0.47 -7.07
N LYS A 3 -12.29 0.07 -8.31
CA LYS A 3 -11.30 -0.65 -9.13
C LYS A 3 -10.17 0.29 -9.56
N GLY A 4 -8.94 -0.19 -9.53
CA GLY A 4 -7.81 0.49 -10.18
C GLY A 4 -7.98 0.51 -11.71
N ARG A 5 -7.32 1.46 -12.37
CA ARG A 5 -7.42 1.64 -13.83
C ARG A 5 -6.17 1.17 -14.55
N LYS A 6 -5.02 1.15 -13.88
CA LYS A 6 -3.74 0.85 -14.51
C LYS A 6 -3.46 -0.66 -14.50
N SER A 7 -2.89 -1.14 -15.59
CA SER A 7 -2.33 -2.49 -15.65
C SER A 7 -1.04 -2.61 -14.84
N ALA A 8 -0.64 -3.83 -14.49
CA ALA A 8 0.64 -4.08 -13.81
C ALA A 8 1.83 -3.48 -14.58
N LYS A 9 1.80 -3.53 -15.92
CA LYS A 9 2.82 -2.90 -16.79
C LYS A 9 2.87 -1.38 -16.65
N GLN A 10 1.73 -0.71 -16.52
CA GLN A 10 1.71 0.74 -16.31
C GLN A 10 2.20 1.13 -14.92
N LEU A 11 1.81 0.37 -13.88
CA LEU A 11 2.32 0.55 -12.51
C LEU A 11 3.84 0.36 -12.46
N TYR A 12 4.35 -0.70 -13.07
CA TYR A 12 5.77 -0.98 -13.19
C TYR A 12 6.53 0.12 -13.95
N ASN A 13 6.03 0.55 -15.11
CA ASN A 13 6.68 1.61 -15.89
C ASN A 13 6.76 2.92 -15.11
N TYR A 14 5.69 3.26 -14.38
CA TYR A 14 5.70 4.42 -13.48
C TYR A 14 6.77 4.26 -12.40
N PHE A 15 6.83 3.12 -11.72
CA PHE A 15 7.86 2.84 -10.73
C PHE A 15 9.28 2.98 -11.32
N ALA A 16 9.54 2.32 -12.45
CA ALA A 16 10.85 2.34 -13.11
C ALA A 16 11.26 3.75 -13.55
N SER A 17 10.30 4.61 -13.92
CA SER A 17 10.59 6.02 -14.22
C SER A 17 11.06 6.83 -13.01
N LYS A 18 10.69 6.41 -11.79
CA LYS A 18 11.01 7.08 -10.53
C LYS A 18 12.22 6.50 -9.83
N ASN A 19 12.41 5.19 -9.93
CA ASN A 19 13.56 4.50 -9.38
C ASN A 19 14.18 3.53 -10.41
N PRO A 20 14.81 4.04 -11.48
CA PRO A 20 15.35 3.19 -12.55
C PRO A 20 16.53 2.31 -12.12
N LYS A 21 17.14 2.60 -10.98
CA LYS A 21 18.25 1.83 -10.39
C LYS A 21 17.81 0.95 -9.22
N GLY A 22 16.53 0.97 -8.87
CA GLY A 22 15.97 0.16 -7.80
C GLY A 22 15.80 -1.31 -8.21
N ASP A 23 15.22 -2.09 -7.30
CA ASP A 23 14.88 -3.49 -7.57
C ASP A 23 13.68 -3.59 -8.54
N LEU A 24 13.96 -3.51 -9.83
CA LEU A 24 12.95 -3.52 -10.90
C LEU A 24 12.25 -4.89 -11.01
N GLN A 25 12.94 -5.98 -10.68
CA GLN A 25 12.34 -7.30 -10.68
C GLN A 25 11.26 -7.39 -9.59
N ARG A 26 11.58 -6.93 -8.38
CA ARG A 26 10.62 -6.88 -7.29
C ARG A 26 9.49 -5.89 -7.57
N ALA A 27 9.79 -4.74 -8.17
CA ALA A 27 8.75 -3.78 -8.57
C ALA A 27 7.74 -4.38 -9.57
N TRP A 28 8.22 -5.19 -10.53
CA TRP A 28 7.36 -5.92 -11.46
C TRP A 28 6.46 -6.92 -10.73
N ILE A 29 7.03 -7.74 -9.83
CA ILE A 29 6.27 -8.70 -9.01
C ILE A 29 5.20 -7.98 -8.19
N LEU A 30 5.57 -6.91 -7.48
CA LEU A 30 4.64 -6.13 -6.66
C LEU A 30 3.52 -5.52 -7.51
N ALA A 31 3.82 -5.00 -8.70
CA ALA A 31 2.79 -4.45 -9.58
C ALA A 31 1.75 -5.50 -9.99
N GLN A 32 2.16 -6.75 -10.23
CA GLN A 32 1.25 -7.85 -10.50
C GLN A 32 0.40 -8.20 -9.27
N LEU A 33 1.06 -8.37 -8.12
CA LEU A 33 0.39 -8.70 -6.85
C LEU A 33 -0.63 -7.64 -6.44
N TYR A 34 -0.31 -6.35 -6.56
CA TYR A 34 -1.26 -5.29 -6.23
C TYR A 34 -2.49 -5.30 -7.16
N VAL A 35 -2.31 -5.59 -8.45
CA VAL A 35 -3.46 -5.70 -9.36
C VAL A 35 -4.34 -6.90 -8.99
N GLU A 36 -3.74 -8.04 -8.68
CA GLU A 36 -4.44 -9.28 -8.34
C GLU A 36 -5.18 -9.17 -6.98
N GLU A 37 -4.44 -8.87 -5.92
CA GLU A 37 -4.96 -8.88 -4.54
C GLU A 37 -5.95 -7.74 -4.30
N CYS A 38 -5.72 -6.56 -4.89
CA CYS A 38 -6.69 -5.47 -4.79
C CYS A 38 -7.98 -5.78 -5.57
N ALA A 39 -7.90 -6.45 -6.72
CA ALA A 39 -9.09 -6.85 -7.46
C ALA A 39 -9.92 -7.86 -6.66
N TYR A 40 -9.26 -8.82 -5.99
CA TYR A 40 -9.90 -9.79 -5.11
C TYR A 40 -10.61 -9.13 -3.93
N GLU A 41 -9.96 -8.17 -3.26
CA GLU A 41 -10.48 -7.52 -2.05
C GLU A 41 -11.33 -6.26 -2.32
N GLY A 42 -11.51 -5.87 -3.59
CA GLY A 42 -12.27 -4.67 -3.98
C GLY A 42 -11.59 -3.33 -3.65
N VAL A 43 -10.27 -3.33 -3.48
CA VAL A 43 -9.43 -2.15 -3.20
C VAL A 43 -8.93 -1.55 -4.51
N ASN A 44 -8.60 -0.25 -4.51
CA ASN A 44 -8.05 0.40 -5.70
C ASN A 44 -6.55 0.10 -5.79
N SER A 45 -6.14 -0.69 -6.79
CA SER A 45 -4.73 -1.08 -6.99
C SER A 45 -3.81 0.10 -7.29
N ASP A 46 -4.28 1.11 -8.03
CA ASP A 46 -3.49 2.30 -8.36
C ASP A 46 -3.13 3.04 -7.07
N LEU A 47 -4.12 3.25 -6.19
CA LEU A 47 -3.93 3.88 -4.89
C LEU A 47 -2.99 3.08 -4.00
N ALA A 48 -3.25 1.78 -3.83
CA ALA A 48 -2.44 0.92 -2.97
C ALA A 48 -0.98 0.83 -3.44
N PHE A 49 -0.76 0.77 -4.76
CA PHE A 49 0.57 0.73 -5.35
C PHE A 49 1.33 2.04 -5.16
N VAL A 50 0.72 3.22 -5.43
CA VAL A 50 1.41 4.49 -5.19
C VAL A 50 1.63 4.76 -3.71
N GLN A 51 0.74 4.26 -2.85
CA GLN A 51 0.94 4.31 -1.41
C GLN A 51 2.14 3.46 -1.01
N MET A 52 2.28 2.24 -1.52
CA MET A 52 3.51 1.45 -1.34
C MET A 52 4.76 2.20 -1.80
N CYS A 53 4.70 2.85 -2.96
CA CYS A 53 5.82 3.67 -3.45
C CYS A 53 6.14 4.82 -2.48
N HIS A 54 5.14 5.47 -1.92
CA HIS A 54 5.32 6.54 -0.94
C HIS A 54 5.96 6.02 0.36
N GLU A 55 5.37 4.98 0.95
CA GLU A 55 5.75 4.44 2.25
C GLU A 55 7.15 3.81 2.25
N THR A 56 7.55 3.23 1.11
CA THR A 56 8.86 2.58 0.94
C THR A 56 9.90 3.47 0.26
N GLY A 57 9.55 4.69 -0.15
CA GLY A 57 10.43 5.53 -0.97
C GLY A 57 10.83 4.85 -2.29
N PHE A 58 9.85 4.24 -2.98
CA PHE A 58 10.03 3.44 -4.19
C PHE A 58 11.01 2.27 -3.97
N LEU A 59 10.77 1.47 -2.94
CA LEU A 59 11.62 0.34 -2.51
C LEU A 59 13.08 0.70 -2.15
N ASN A 60 13.41 1.97 -1.97
CA ASN A 60 14.71 2.33 -1.38
C ASN A 60 14.75 2.05 0.12
N PHE A 61 13.57 2.09 0.77
CA PHE A 61 13.44 2.09 2.22
C PHE A 61 14.31 3.20 2.84
N GLY A 62 14.47 3.23 4.16
CA GLY A 62 15.23 4.30 4.83
C GLY A 62 14.62 4.79 6.15
N ASN A 63 13.42 4.28 6.46
CA ASN A 63 12.80 4.41 7.76
C ASN A 63 13.07 3.16 8.61
N LEU A 64 12.17 2.82 9.53
CA LEU A 64 12.31 1.66 10.42
C LEU A 64 12.11 0.32 9.71
N VAL A 65 11.31 0.29 8.63
CA VAL A 65 11.04 -0.90 7.86
C VAL A 65 12.17 -1.15 6.85
N THR A 66 12.66 -2.39 6.81
CA THR A 66 13.72 -2.85 5.90
C THR A 66 13.17 -3.72 4.76
N PRO A 67 13.90 -3.86 3.63
CA PRO A 67 13.42 -4.60 2.46
C PRO A 67 13.00 -6.05 2.72
N ASP A 68 13.66 -6.74 3.65
CA ASP A 68 13.41 -8.14 4.03
C ASP A 68 12.13 -8.34 4.86
N MET A 69 11.53 -7.26 5.37
CA MET A 69 10.32 -7.34 6.18
C MET A 69 9.05 -7.59 5.36
N ASN A 70 9.08 -7.37 4.03
CA ASN A 70 7.91 -7.39 3.16
C ASN A 70 6.76 -6.49 3.66
N ASN A 71 7.06 -5.43 4.41
CA ASN A 71 6.07 -4.53 4.96
C ASN A 71 5.99 -3.26 4.11
N PHE A 72 5.05 -3.26 3.17
CA PHE A 72 4.98 -2.25 2.12
C PHE A 72 4.19 -1.01 2.49
N CYS A 73 3.68 -0.93 3.73
CA CYS A 73 2.80 0.16 4.15
C CYS A 73 3.10 0.68 5.58
N GLY A 74 4.27 0.34 6.13
CA GLY A 74 4.68 0.80 7.46
C GLY A 74 3.87 0.19 8.60
N LEU A 75 3.26 -0.98 8.39
CA LEU A 75 2.31 -1.56 9.31
C LEU A 75 2.93 -1.84 10.68
N GLY A 76 2.45 -1.16 11.72
CA GLY A 76 2.94 -1.30 13.09
C GLY A 76 4.37 -0.75 13.32
N SER A 77 4.91 0.04 12.39
CA SER A 77 6.21 0.68 12.53
C SER A 77 6.10 1.91 13.43
N ILE A 78 6.52 1.79 14.71
CA ILE A 78 6.38 2.85 15.72
C ILE A 78 7.75 3.40 16.15
N SER A 79 8.73 2.53 16.37
CA SER A 79 10.06 2.93 16.87
C SER A 79 11.12 1.90 16.51
N LYS A 80 12.40 2.16 16.80
CA LYS A 80 13.48 1.16 16.59
C LYS A 80 13.24 -0.15 17.35
N ALA A 81 12.59 -0.09 18.51
CA ALA A 81 12.22 -1.28 19.29
C ALA A 81 10.99 -2.01 18.72
N SER A 82 10.19 -1.33 17.89
CA SER A 82 9.03 -1.90 17.21
C SER A 82 9.03 -1.42 15.75
N PRO A 83 9.93 -1.98 14.91
CA PRO A 83 10.21 -1.47 13.57
C PRO A 83 9.07 -1.75 12.57
N GLY A 84 8.11 -2.60 12.94
CA GLY A 84 6.97 -2.98 12.12
C GLY A 84 6.79 -4.50 12.05
N HIS A 85 5.66 -4.91 11.49
CA HIS A 85 5.39 -6.32 11.20
C HIS A 85 6.27 -6.84 10.06
N ARG A 86 6.52 -8.16 10.06
CA ARG A 86 7.24 -8.89 9.02
C ARG A 86 6.31 -9.92 8.40
N PHE A 87 6.42 -10.09 7.09
CA PHE A 87 5.63 -11.07 6.32
C PHE A 87 6.58 -12.02 5.59
N ALA A 88 6.19 -13.29 5.47
CA ALA A 88 7.08 -14.33 4.96
C ALA A 88 7.36 -14.15 3.46
N THR A 89 6.40 -13.59 2.72
CA THR A 89 6.49 -13.39 1.27
C THR A 89 6.06 -11.99 0.86
N GLU A 90 6.43 -11.53 -0.35
CA GLU A 90 5.90 -10.27 -0.87
C GLU A 90 4.37 -10.31 -1.00
N ARG A 91 3.80 -11.46 -1.38
CA ARG A 91 2.35 -11.61 -1.50
C ARG A 91 1.65 -11.40 -0.17
N GLU A 92 2.12 -12.00 0.93
CA GLU A 92 1.56 -11.76 2.26
C GLU A 92 1.66 -10.27 2.67
N GLY A 93 2.78 -9.63 2.37
CA GLY A 93 2.97 -8.19 2.60
C GLY A 93 1.97 -7.32 1.83
N VAL A 94 1.73 -7.65 0.56
CA VAL A 94 0.73 -6.98 -0.28
C VAL A 94 -0.68 -7.22 0.27
N ILE A 95 -1.04 -8.47 0.58
CA ILE A 95 -2.35 -8.82 1.17
C ILE A 95 -2.57 -8.04 2.47
N ALA A 96 -1.59 -7.99 3.37
CA ALA A 96 -1.72 -7.24 4.62
C ALA A 96 -1.94 -5.75 4.38
N HIS A 97 -1.23 -5.13 3.43
CA HIS A 97 -1.48 -3.74 3.04
C HIS A 97 -2.91 -3.55 2.50
N VAL A 98 -3.33 -4.41 1.57
CA VAL A 98 -4.65 -4.34 0.94
C VAL A 98 -5.77 -4.52 1.98
N GLN A 99 -5.62 -5.47 2.89
CA GLN A 99 -6.55 -5.68 4.00
C GLN A 99 -6.58 -4.47 4.93
N HIS A 100 -5.43 -3.84 5.22
CA HIS A 100 -5.42 -2.63 6.04
C HIS A 100 -6.22 -1.50 5.36
N LEU A 101 -6.01 -1.27 4.07
CA LEU A 101 -6.79 -0.31 3.29
C LEU A 101 -8.28 -0.67 3.27
N HIS A 102 -8.62 -1.95 3.13
CA HIS A 102 -10.00 -2.41 3.24
C HIS A 102 -10.60 -2.05 4.61
N ALA A 103 -9.90 -2.30 5.72
CA ALA A 103 -10.39 -1.97 7.06
C ALA A 103 -10.70 -0.47 7.23
N TYR A 104 -9.85 0.39 6.66
CA TYR A 104 -10.06 1.84 6.68
C TYR A 104 -11.17 2.30 5.75
N GLY A 105 -11.29 1.71 4.56
CA GLY A 105 -12.17 2.17 3.49
C GLY A 105 -13.53 1.46 3.38
N SER A 106 -13.76 0.37 4.12
CA SER A 106 -14.92 -0.50 3.98
C SER A 106 -15.49 -0.98 5.32
N THR A 107 -16.80 -1.23 5.35
CA THR A 107 -17.51 -1.96 6.42
C THR A 107 -17.88 -3.39 6.05
N GLY A 108 -17.53 -3.85 4.83
CA GLY A 108 -17.81 -5.22 4.33
C GLY A 108 -16.91 -6.30 4.93
N THR A 109 -17.16 -7.57 4.65
CA THR A 109 -16.29 -8.67 5.11
C THR A 109 -15.10 -8.88 4.18
N LEU A 110 -14.00 -9.40 4.70
CA LEU A 110 -12.89 -9.82 3.84
C LEU A 110 -13.30 -10.98 2.93
N GLY A 111 -12.74 -11.05 1.73
CA GLY A 111 -12.95 -12.18 0.83
C GLY A 111 -12.16 -13.43 1.23
N GLY A 112 -10.96 -13.24 1.78
CA GLY A 112 -10.00 -14.32 2.07
C GLY A 112 -9.52 -14.37 3.53
N THR A 113 -8.46 -15.15 3.75
CA THR A 113 -7.83 -15.31 5.07
C THR A 113 -7.24 -13.99 5.56
N LEU A 114 -7.48 -13.66 6.83
CA LEU A 114 -6.90 -12.49 7.47
C LEU A 114 -5.38 -12.66 7.68
N ILE A 115 -4.60 -11.79 7.04
CA ILE A 115 -3.13 -11.71 7.14
C ILE A 115 -2.71 -10.45 7.92
N ASP A 116 -3.44 -9.34 7.78
CA ASP A 116 -3.16 -8.11 8.53
C ASP A 116 -3.37 -8.32 10.06
N PRO A 117 -2.29 -8.38 10.87
CA PRO A 117 -2.41 -8.62 12.31
C PRO A 117 -3.05 -7.44 13.06
N ARG A 118 -3.13 -6.27 12.41
CA ARG A 118 -3.66 -5.03 12.98
C ARG A 118 -5.07 -4.69 12.49
N TYR A 119 -5.65 -5.50 11.62
CA TYR A 119 -6.98 -5.27 11.04
C TYR A 119 -8.05 -4.97 12.09
N LYS A 120 -8.04 -5.74 13.18
CA LYS A 120 -8.97 -5.61 14.31
C LYS A 120 -8.88 -4.27 15.05
N TYR A 121 -7.75 -3.57 14.97
CA TYR A 121 -7.51 -2.29 15.65
C TYR A 121 -8.06 -1.10 14.87
N VAL A 122 -8.49 -1.30 13.62
CA VAL A 122 -9.17 -0.25 12.85
C VAL A 122 -10.62 -0.19 13.30
N GLN A 123 -10.87 0.64 14.33
CA GLN A 123 -12.20 0.82 14.93
C GLN A 123 -12.60 2.30 14.98
N PRO A 124 -13.81 2.66 14.51
CA PRO A 124 -14.66 1.84 13.66
C PRO A 124 -14.00 1.57 12.30
N ARG A 125 -14.30 0.44 11.67
CA ARG A 125 -13.93 0.21 10.27
C ARG A 125 -14.67 1.17 9.33
N GLY A 126 -14.11 1.42 8.16
CA GLY A 126 -14.71 2.32 7.18
C GLY A 126 -14.61 3.81 7.53
N LYS A 127 -13.71 4.18 8.46
CA LYS A 127 -13.49 5.56 8.91
C LYS A 127 -12.80 6.48 7.89
N ALA A 128 -12.25 5.92 6.81
CA ALA A 128 -11.54 6.66 5.75
C ALA A 128 -11.94 6.14 4.35
N LYS A 129 -13.15 6.51 3.90
CA LYS A 129 -13.70 6.06 2.60
C LYS A 129 -13.13 6.79 1.39
N THR A 130 -12.46 7.92 1.61
CA THR A 130 -11.85 8.77 0.59
C THR A 130 -10.36 8.93 0.85
N LEU A 131 -9.60 9.34 -0.18
CA LEU A 131 -8.17 9.63 -0.01
C LEU A 131 -7.92 10.68 1.08
N ALA A 132 -8.70 11.76 1.09
CA ALA A 132 -8.63 12.80 2.12
C ALA A 132 -8.88 12.23 3.54
N GLY A 133 -9.74 11.21 3.67
CA GLY A 133 -10.01 10.56 4.94
C GLY A 133 -8.83 9.78 5.51
N LEU A 134 -7.83 9.42 4.70
CA LEU A 134 -6.60 8.78 5.18
C LEU A 134 -5.70 9.76 5.95
N THR A 135 -5.75 11.06 5.64
CA THR A 135 -5.04 12.09 6.39
C THR A 135 -5.56 12.17 7.81
N GLY A 136 -4.66 12.05 8.80
CA GLY A 136 -4.99 12.06 10.23
C GLY A 136 -5.57 10.75 10.77
N THR A 137 -5.87 9.76 9.92
CA THR A 137 -6.38 8.45 10.38
C THR A 137 -5.41 7.31 10.07
N TRP A 138 -4.90 7.25 8.84
CA TRP A 138 -3.88 6.31 8.40
C TRP A 138 -2.48 6.80 8.80
N ALA A 139 -2.18 8.05 8.43
CA ALA A 139 -0.94 8.74 8.75
C ALA A 139 -1.23 10.05 9.47
N THR A 140 -0.37 10.43 10.41
CA THR A 140 -0.46 11.70 11.15
C THR A 140 -0.05 12.92 10.32
N ASP A 141 0.61 12.70 9.18
CA ASP A 141 1.03 13.77 8.27
C ASP A 141 -0.19 14.53 7.72
N PRO A 142 -0.32 15.86 7.97
CA PRO A 142 -1.46 16.65 7.50
C PRO A 142 -1.52 16.82 5.98
N ASN A 143 -0.46 16.45 5.25
CA ASN A 143 -0.40 16.54 3.79
C ASN A 143 -0.43 15.15 3.12
N TYR A 144 -0.77 14.09 3.85
CA TYR A 144 -0.68 12.72 3.36
C TYR A 144 -1.47 12.49 2.07
N ASP A 145 -2.76 12.82 2.08
CA ASP A 145 -3.65 12.78 0.93
C ASP A 145 -3.10 13.55 -0.28
N ARG A 146 -2.54 14.74 -0.07
CA ARG A 146 -1.96 15.57 -1.15
C ARG A 146 -0.75 14.90 -1.79
N LYS A 147 0.11 14.28 -0.99
CA LYS A 147 1.29 13.55 -1.48
C LYS A 147 0.86 12.37 -2.33
N ILE A 148 -0.06 11.55 -1.82
CA ILE A 148 -0.59 10.40 -2.56
C ILE A 148 -1.33 10.85 -3.82
N TYR A 149 -2.12 11.92 -3.75
CA TYR A 149 -2.82 12.48 -4.90
C TYR A 149 -1.85 12.97 -5.99
N SER A 150 -0.72 13.57 -5.62
CA SER A 150 0.32 13.96 -6.58
C SER A 150 0.88 12.74 -7.30
N LEU A 151 1.20 11.67 -6.58
CA LEU A 151 1.69 10.41 -7.18
C LEU A 151 0.63 9.78 -8.09
N MET A 152 -0.64 9.79 -7.70
CA MET A 152 -1.75 9.33 -8.55
C MET A 152 -1.85 10.13 -9.85
N LYS A 153 -1.67 11.45 -9.81
CA LYS A 153 -1.66 12.30 -11.02
C LYS A 153 -0.49 12.00 -11.94
N GLU A 154 0.67 11.66 -11.39
CA GLU A 154 1.84 11.29 -12.16
C GLU A 154 1.64 9.92 -12.81
N LEU A 155 1.17 8.93 -12.05
CA LEU A 155 0.79 7.60 -12.56
C LEU A 155 -0.27 7.70 -13.66
N ALA A 156 -1.19 8.66 -13.57
CA ALA A 156 -2.25 8.83 -14.58
C ALA A 156 -1.70 9.05 -16.00
N ARG A 157 -0.45 9.51 -16.15
CA ARG A 157 0.23 9.79 -17.44
C ARG A 157 0.86 8.55 -18.10
N PHE A 158 0.84 7.39 -17.43
CA PHE A 158 1.32 6.09 -17.93
C PHE A 158 0.15 5.22 -18.41
#